data_AF-A0A937CTW7-F1
#
_entry.id   AF-A0A937CTW7-F1
#
_cell.length_a   1.000
_cell.length_b   1.000
_cell.length_c   1.000
_cell.angle_alpha   90.00
_cell.angle_beta   90.00
_cell.angle_gamma   90.00
#
_symmetry.space_group_name_H-M   'P 1'
#
loop_
_entity.id
_entity.type
_entity.pdbx_description
1 polymer ?
#
loop_
_entity_poly.entity_id
_entity_poly.type
_entity_poly.pdbx_seq_one_letter_code
_entity_poly.pdbx_strand_id
1 'polypeptide(L)'
;METITSFMQQDHVVIDGFAGRAFQAAAARDWNALQREGGEFLRRLRRHIDMEETVLFPAFEQRTGMVEAGPSRQMRIEHQLMQPVLAGMERAVTEKDGAGFRHGVKALFDLLQPHNVKEEQMLYPMLDESGRDAAHALLLKVKAMAV
;
A
#
# COMPACT_ATOMS: atom_id res chain seq x y z
N MET A 1 -21.07 8.39 -4.30
CA MET A 1 -19.97 8.91 -5.15
C MET A 1 -18.70 8.33 -4.59
N GLU A 2 -17.83 7.75 -5.41
CA GLU A 2 -16.53 7.25 -4.95
C GLU A 2 -15.65 8.42 -4.49
N THR A 3 -14.91 8.23 -3.40
CA THR A 3 -13.98 9.19 -2.82
C THR A 3 -12.56 8.62 -2.80
N ILE A 4 -11.55 9.44 -2.49
CA ILE A 4 -10.17 8.98 -2.32
C ILE A 4 -10.11 7.92 -1.22
N THR A 5 -10.76 8.19 -0.07
CA THR A 5 -10.84 7.26 1.04
C THR A 5 -11.41 5.91 0.61
N SER A 6 -12.58 5.89 -0.04
CA SER A 6 -13.21 4.63 -0.44
C SER A 6 -12.39 3.86 -1.49
N PHE A 7 -11.71 4.58 -2.39
CA PHE A 7 -10.90 3.96 -3.44
C PHE A 7 -9.62 3.33 -2.87
N MET A 8 -8.88 4.07 -2.04
CA MET A 8 -7.63 3.59 -1.45
C MET A 8 -7.87 2.46 -0.43
N GLN A 9 -8.92 2.56 0.40
CA GLN A 9 -9.33 1.46 1.28
C GLN A 9 -9.71 0.19 0.52
N GLN A 10 -10.39 0.33 -0.62
CA GLN A 10 -10.71 -0.82 -1.45
C GLN A 10 -9.44 -1.46 -2.04
N ASP A 11 -8.42 -0.66 -2.36
CA ASP A 11 -7.13 -1.18 -2.83
C ASP A 11 -6.38 -1.90 -1.70
N HIS A 12 -6.44 -1.42 -0.44
CA HIS A 12 -5.95 -2.16 0.73
C HIS A 12 -6.59 -3.55 0.82
N VAL A 13 -7.93 -3.62 0.73
CA VAL A 13 -8.65 -4.90 0.78
C VAL A 13 -8.23 -5.85 -0.35
N VAL A 14 -8.01 -5.32 -1.55
CA VAL A 14 -7.57 -6.11 -2.70
C VAL A 14 -6.14 -6.63 -2.47
N ILE A 15 -5.23 -5.78 -2.03
CA ILE A 15 -3.84 -6.10 -1.70
C ILE A 15 -3.77 -7.20 -0.63
N ASP A 16 -4.53 -7.06 0.46
CA ASP A 16 -4.64 -8.06 1.53
C ASP A 16 -5.16 -9.40 1.01
N GLY A 17 -6.10 -9.37 0.07
CA GLY A 17 -6.58 -10.58 -0.59
C GLY A 17 -5.47 -11.33 -1.34
N PHE A 18 -4.60 -10.64 -2.07
CA PHE A 18 -3.43 -11.24 -2.71
C PHE A 18 -2.42 -11.77 -1.68
N ALA A 19 -2.14 -11.00 -0.63
CA ALA A 19 -1.26 -11.42 0.46
C ALA A 19 -1.75 -12.73 1.10
N GLY A 20 -3.04 -12.81 1.42
CA GLY A 20 -3.67 -13.99 2.00
C GLY A 20 -3.56 -15.22 1.10
N ARG A 21 -3.88 -15.09 -0.20
CA ARG A 21 -3.74 -16.20 -1.16
C ARG A 21 -2.30 -16.65 -1.33
N ALA A 22 -1.35 -15.71 -1.42
CA ALA A 22 0.07 -16.02 -1.50
C ALA A 22 0.57 -16.71 -0.23
N PHE A 23 0.11 -16.29 0.94
CA PHE A 23 0.44 -16.91 2.22
C PHE A 23 -0.02 -18.38 2.29
N GLN A 24 -1.24 -18.66 1.82
CA GLN A 24 -1.76 -20.03 1.73
C GLN A 24 -0.99 -20.87 0.70
N ALA A 25 -0.69 -20.31 -0.48
CA ALA A 25 0.11 -20.99 -1.50
C ALA A 25 1.50 -21.37 -0.97
N ALA A 26 2.16 -20.45 -0.26
CA ALA A 26 3.44 -20.72 0.40
C ALA A 26 3.34 -21.82 1.47
N ALA A 27 2.23 -21.89 2.21
CA ALA A 27 1.99 -22.94 3.20
C ALA A 27 1.77 -24.31 2.54
N ALA A 28 1.02 -24.35 1.43
CA ALA A 28 0.74 -25.54 0.65
C ALA A 28 1.91 -25.98 -0.25
N ARG A 29 3.00 -25.22 -0.32
CA ARG A 29 4.12 -25.43 -1.26
C ARG A 29 3.69 -25.39 -2.73
N ASP A 30 2.61 -24.65 -3.03
CA ASP A 30 2.20 -24.36 -4.40
C ASP A 30 3.00 -23.17 -4.92
N TRP A 31 4.15 -23.47 -5.52
CA TRP A 31 5.09 -22.45 -5.98
C TRP A 31 4.57 -21.64 -7.15
N ASN A 32 3.72 -22.22 -8.00
CA ASN A 32 3.12 -21.50 -9.13
C ASN A 32 2.09 -20.48 -8.62
N ALA A 33 1.26 -20.87 -7.65
CA ALA A 33 0.35 -19.95 -7.00
C ALA A 33 1.10 -18.90 -6.17
N LEU A 34 2.17 -19.26 -5.45
CA LEU A 34 2.99 -18.30 -4.72
C LEU A 34 3.60 -17.26 -5.67
N GLN A 35 4.15 -17.67 -6.80
CA GLN A 35 4.72 -16.74 -7.77
C GLN A 35 3.68 -15.78 -8.34
N ARG A 36 2.51 -16.30 -8.72
CA ARG A 36 1.42 -15.48 -9.26
C ARG A 36 0.84 -14.51 -8.22
N GLU A 37 0.39 -15.03 -7.09
CA GLU A 37 -0.31 -14.23 -6.08
C GLU A 37 0.66 -13.35 -5.30
N GLY A 38 1.85 -13.87 -4.96
CA GLY A 38 2.89 -13.13 -4.25
C GLY A 38 3.51 -12.03 -5.13
N GLY A 39 3.76 -12.32 -6.41
CA GLY A 39 4.22 -11.31 -7.36
C GLY A 39 3.19 -10.19 -7.54
N GLU A 40 1.91 -10.53 -7.68
CA GLU A 40 0.84 -9.54 -7.81
C GLU A 40 0.62 -8.73 -6.53
N PHE A 41 0.71 -9.36 -5.35
CA PHE A 41 0.71 -8.68 -4.06
C PHE A 41 1.79 -7.60 -3.97
N LEU A 42 3.05 -7.98 -4.22
CA LEU A 42 4.21 -7.09 -4.09
C LEU A 42 4.14 -5.94 -5.11
N ARG A 43 3.74 -6.25 -6.35
CA ARG A 43 3.56 -5.26 -7.41
C ARG A 43 2.47 -4.25 -7.07
N ARG A 44 1.32 -4.71 -6.56
CA ARG A 44 0.20 -3.83 -6.19
C ARG A 44 0.55 -2.94 -5.02
N LEU A 45 1.14 -3.50 -3.96
CA LEU A 45 1.54 -2.70 -2.80
C LEU A 45 2.57 -1.63 -3.17
N ARG A 46 3.54 -1.95 -4.04
CA ARG A 46 4.49 -0.95 -4.55
C ARG A 46 3.79 0.20 -5.27
N ARG A 47 2.82 -0.13 -6.11
CA ARG A 47 2.03 0.84 -6.88
C ARG A 47 1.12 1.67 -5.99
N HIS A 48 0.58 1.07 -4.93
CA HIS A 48 -0.19 1.76 -3.90
C HIS A 48 0.65 2.86 -3.25
N ILE A 49 1.82 2.48 -2.74
CA ILE A 49 2.81 3.42 -2.16
C ILE A 49 3.18 4.52 -3.16
N ASP A 50 3.35 4.18 -4.44
CA ASP A 50 3.68 5.17 -5.48
C ASP A 50 2.55 6.19 -5.71
N MET A 51 1.29 5.76 -5.71
CA MET A 51 0.13 6.67 -5.77
C MET A 51 0.14 7.65 -4.59
N GLU A 52 0.50 7.17 -3.41
CA GLU A 52 0.54 7.98 -2.21
C GLU A 52 1.68 8.98 -2.25
N GLU A 53 2.91 8.52 -2.48
CA GLU A 53 4.09 9.35 -2.41
C GLU A 53 4.16 10.40 -3.52
N THR A 54 3.62 10.11 -4.70
CA THR A 54 3.71 11.00 -5.88
C THR A 54 2.48 11.86 -6.10
N VAL A 55 1.31 11.47 -5.57
CA VAL A 55 0.06 12.20 -5.78
C VAL A 55 -0.57 12.65 -4.45
N LEU A 56 -0.88 11.73 -3.55
CA LEU A 56 -1.70 12.06 -2.37
C LEU A 56 -0.92 12.85 -1.32
N PHE A 57 0.30 12.43 -0.98
CA PHE A 57 1.13 13.11 0.02
C PHE A 57 1.53 14.53 -0.43
N PRO A 58 1.95 14.78 -1.69
CA PRO A 58 2.19 16.14 -2.16
C PRO A 58 0.93 17.03 -2.11
N ALA A 59 -0.24 16.48 -2.47
CA ALA A 59 -1.50 17.21 -2.39
C ALA A 59 -1.89 17.54 -0.93
N PHE A 60 -1.65 16.60 -0.02
CA PHE A 60 -1.86 16.78 1.41
C PHE A 60 -0.96 17.89 1.96
N GLU A 61 0.33 17.87 1.60
CA GLU A 61 1.33 18.86 2.01
C GLU A 61 0.99 20.26 1.47
N GLN A 62 0.61 20.37 0.20
CA GLN A 62 0.20 21.64 -0.40
C GLN A 62 -1.02 22.24 0.31
N ARG A 63 -1.96 21.40 0.73
CA ARG A 63 -3.20 21.83 1.39
C ARG A 63 -2.98 22.26 2.84
N THR A 64 -2.17 21.50 3.58
CA THR A 64 -2.02 21.66 5.03
C THR A 64 -0.83 22.53 5.42
N GLY A 65 0.14 22.71 4.52
CA GLY A 65 1.44 23.30 4.83
C GLY A 65 2.35 22.41 5.68
N MET A 66 1.92 21.18 6.01
CA MET A 66 2.66 20.26 6.88
C MET A 66 3.71 19.45 6.10
N VAL A 67 4.82 20.10 5.71
CA VAL A 67 5.85 19.48 4.86
C VAL A 67 6.93 18.75 5.69
N GLU A 68 7.56 19.45 6.64
CA GLU A 68 8.75 18.95 7.36
C GLU A 68 8.43 18.17 8.65
N ALA A 69 7.25 18.38 9.24
CA ALA A 69 6.81 17.76 10.49
C ALA A 69 5.35 17.27 10.42
N GLY A 70 4.99 16.73 9.25
CA GLY A 70 3.63 16.26 8.94
C GLY A 70 3.48 14.74 8.90
N PRO A 71 2.25 14.22 8.95
CA PRO A 71 1.98 12.79 8.88
C PRO A 71 2.52 12.15 7.59
N SER A 72 2.49 12.85 6.44
CA SER A 72 3.06 12.36 5.17
C SER A 72 4.57 12.05 5.26
N ARG A 73 5.34 12.80 6.05
CA ARG A 73 6.77 12.50 6.29
C ARG A 73 6.94 11.21 7.07
N GLN A 74 6.12 11.00 8.09
CA GLN A 74 6.13 9.76 8.88
C GLN A 74 5.75 8.55 8.00
N MET A 75 4.77 8.71 7.10
CA MET A 75 4.39 7.66 6.14
C MET A 75 5.56 7.25 5.25
N ARG A 76 6.29 8.22 4.66
CA ARG A 76 7.48 7.92 3.83
C ARG A 76 8.58 7.19 4.61
N ILE A 77 8.78 7.51 5.90
CA ILE A 77 9.72 6.77 6.76
C ILE A 77 9.25 5.32 6.94
N GLU A 78 7.96 5.11 7.19
CA GLU A 78 7.39 3.77 7.34
C GLU A 78 7.48 2.98 6.03
N HIS A 79 7.23 3.60 4.87
CA HIS A 79 7.47 2.98 3.56
C HIS A 79 8.93 2.56 3.39
N GLN A 80 9.89 3.40 3.79
CA GLN A 80 11.31 3.06 3.76
C GLN A 80 11.64 1.86 4.66
N LEU A 81 11.00 1.74 5.83
CA LEU A 81 11.15 0.57 6.72
C LEU A 81 10.56 -0.71 6.10
N MET A 82 9.54 -0.60 5.26
CA MET A 82 8.95 -1.75 4.55
C MET A 82 9.84 -2.24 3.40
N GLN A 83 10.65 -1.38 2.76
CA GLN A 83 11.51 -1.73 1.62
C GLN A 83 12.35 -3.01 1.81
N PRO A 84 13.13 -3.18 2.90
CA PRO A 84 13.91 -4.41 3.09
C PRO A 84 13.04 -5.66 3.27
N VAL A 85 11.85 -5.53 3.87
CA VAL A 85 10.88 -6.63 4.02
C VAL A 85 10.36 -7.05 2.66
N LEU A 86 9.94 -6.09 1.84
CA LEU A 86 9.45 -6.33 0.47
C LEU A 86 10.52 -7.01 -0.39
N ALA A 87 11.77 -6.52 -0.35
CA ALA A 87 12.87 -7.14 -1.07
C ALA A 87 13.16 -8.58 -0.59
N GLY A 88 13.01 -8.85 0.71
CA GLY A 88 13.10 -10.20 1.26
C GLY A 88 12.01 -11.13 0.74
N MET A 89 10.78 -10.63 0.64
CA MET A 89 9.64 -11.38 0.10
C MET A 89 9.79 -11.67 -1.40
N GLU A 90 10.27 -10.71 -2.19
CA GLU A 90 10.58 -10.89 -3.61
C GLU A 90 11.60 -12.03 -3.84
N ARG A 91 12.67 -12.06 -3.02
CA ARG A 91 13.63 -13.18 -3.04
C ARG A 91 12.98 -14.49 -2.64
N ALA A 92 12.19 -14.50 -1.57
CA ALA A 92 11.52 -15.71 -1.10
C ALA A 92 10.57 -16.31 -2.15
N VAL A 93 9.86 -15.47 -2.92
CA VAL A 93 9.07 -15.92 -4.07
C VAL A 93 9.96 -16.58 -5.12
N THR A 94 11.06 -15.94 -5.49
CA THR A 94 12.00 -16.41 -6.52
C THR A 94 12.67 -17.73 -6.15
N GLU A 95 13.08 -17.85 -4.88
CA GLU A 95 13.80 -19.01 -4.33
C GLU A 95 12.86 -20.13 -3.87
N LYS A 96 11.53 -19.94 -3.98
CA LYS A 96 10.51 -20.85 -3.47
C LYS A 96 10.63 -21.09 -1.96
N ASP A 97 11.10 -20.09 -1.22
CA ASP A 97 11.14 -20.09 0.23
C ASP A 97 9.78 -19.68 0.82
N GLY A 98 8.89 -20.67 0.93
CA GLY A 98 7.57 -20.43 1.53
C GLY A 98 7.63 -20.01 3.01
N ALA A 99 8.67 -20.39 3.76
CA ALA A 99 8.79 -20.00 5.16
C ALA A 99 9.21 -18.53 5.28
N GLY A 100 10.23 -18.12 4.53
CA GLY A 100 10.67 -16.73 4.43
C GLY A 100 9.56 -15.80 3.94
N PHE A 101 8.81 -16.21 2.91
CA PHE A 101 7.68 -15.41 2.42
C PHE A 101 6.63 -15.16 3.51
N ARG A 102 6.21 -16.22 4.23
CA ARG A 102 5.21 -16.10 5.32
C ARG A 102 5.73 -15.28 6.50
N HIS A 103 7.02 -15.37 6.81
CA HIS A 103 7.64 -14.50 7.81
C HIS A 103 7.56 -13.03 7.35
N GLY A 104 7.92 -12.75 6.10
CA GLY A 104 7.84 -11.43 5.50
C GLY A 104 6.43 -10.83 5.55
N VAL A 105 5.39 -11.61 5.22
CA VAL A 105 3.99 -11.17 5.34
C VAL A 105 3.68 -10.72 6.78
N LYS A 106 4.06 -11.50 7.79
CA LYS A 106 3.79 -11.15 9.20
C LYS A 106 4.48 -9.84 9.60
N ALA A 107 5.79 -9.74 9.32
CA ALA A 107 6.59 -8.56 9.62
C ALA A 107 6.05 -7.31 8.90
N LEU A 108 5.57 -7.47 7.67
CA LEU A 108 4.98 -6.38 6.90
C LEU A 108 3.62 -5.95 7.48
N PHE A 109 2.77 -6.88 7.91
CA PHE A 109 1.48 -6.56 8.53
C PHE A 109 1.64 -5.86 9.89
N ASP A 110 2.68 -6.18 10.66
CA ASP A 110 3.01 -5.46 11.89
C ASP A 110 3.33 -3.98 11.62
N LEU A 111 3.87 -3.66 10.43
CA LEU A 111 4.09 -2.28 9.98
C LEU A 111 2.81 -1.66 9.38
N LEU A 112 2.11 -2.39 8.51
CA LEU A 112 0.94 -1.89 7.78
C LEU A 112 -0.25 -1.59 8.69
N GLN A 113 -0.48 -2.36 9.75
CA GLN A 113 -1.66 -2.15 10.59
C GLN A 113 -1.73 -0.75 11.23
N PRO A 114 -0.70 -0.24 11.94
CA PRO A 114 -0.70 1.13 12.43
C PRO A 114 -0.48 2.17 11.31
N HIS A 115 0.06 1.76 10.17
CA HIS A 115 0.24 2.62 8.99
C HIS A 115 -1.10 2.99 8.36
N ASN A 116 -1.87 1.99 7.93
CA ASN A 116 -3.14 2.14 7.24
C ASN A 116 -4.15 2.91 8.11
N VAL A 117 -4.13 2.74 9.44
CA VAL A 117 -4.98 3.53 10.35
C VAL A 117 -4.76 5.03 10.18
N LYS A 118 -3.52 5.49 10.01
CA LYS A 118 -3.23 6.92 9.80
C LYS A 118 -3.79 7.38 8.47
N GLU A 119 -3.66 6.57 7.43
CA GLU A 119 -4.12 6.92 6.08
C GLU A 119 -5.63 7.03 6.03
N GLU A 120 -6.28 5.97 6.50
CA GLU A 120 -7.72 5.80 6.43
C GLU A 120 -8.49 6.72 7.37
N GLN A 121 -7.92 7.07 8.53
CA GLN A 121 -8.61 7.91 9.52
C GLN A 121 -8.15 9.37 9.51
N MET A 122 -7.06 9.70 8.82
CA MET A 122 -6.52 11.06 8.80
C MET A 122 -6.20 11.55 7.39
N LEU A 123 -5.26 10.94 6.68
CA LEU A 123 -4.77 11.52 5.41
C LEU A 123 -5.84 11.53 4.31
N TYR A 124 -6.50 10.40 4.02
CA TYR A 124 -7.47 10.35 2.93
C TYR A 124 -8.74 11.18 3.22
N PRO A 125 -9.33 11.15 4.44
CA PRO A 125 -10.48 12.00 4.76
C PRO A 125 -10.17 13.49 4.60
N MET A 126 -8.98 13.95 5.01
CA MET A 126 -8.58 15.35 4.86
C MET A 126 -8.44 15.79 3.40
N LEU A 127 -8.10 14.86 2.49
CA LEU A 127 -8.07 15.10 1.05
C LEU A 127 -9.46 15.09 0.44
N ASP A 128 -10.36 14.22 0.90
CA ASP A 128 -11.77 14.22 0.47
C ASP A 128 -12.49 15.53 0.86
N GLU A 129 -12.11 16.13 2.00
CA GLU A 129 -12.60 17.44 2.46
C GLU A 129 -12.00 18.64 1.70
N SER A 130 -11.21 18.41 0.64
CA SER A 130 -10.54 19.49 -0.11
C SER A 130 -11.42 20.31 -1.05
N GLY A 131 -12.71 19.99 -1.09
CA GLY A 131 -13.66 20.52 -2.04
C GLY A 131 -13.84 19.55 -3.20
N ARG A 132 -15.08 19.47 -3.72
CA ARG A 132 -15.49 18.42 -4.65
C ARG A 132 -14.60 18.31 -5.89
N ASP A 133 -14.27 19.42 -6.53
CA ASP A 133 -13.50 19.40 -7.78
C ASP A 133 -12.04 19.01 -7.55
N ALA A 134 -11.43 19.47 -6.46
CA ALA A 134 -10.05 19.15 -6.10
C ALA A 134 -9.91 17.66 -5.73
N ALA A 135 -10.79 17.16 -4.87
CA ALA A 135 -10.81 15.74 -4.49
C ALA A 135 -11.08 14.83 -5.71
N HIS A 136 -12.00 15.23 -6.59
CA HIS A 136 -12.28 14.47 -7.81
C HIS A 136 -11.08 14.43 -8.76
N ALA A 137 -10.38 15.55 -8.95
CA ALA A 137 -9.19 15.59 -9.80
C ALA A 137 -8.05 14.71 -9.25
N LEU A 138 -7.86 14.66 -7.93
CA LEU A 138 -6.90 13.75 -7.29
C LEU A 138 -7.29 12.29 -7.48
N LEU A 139 -8.58 11.96 -7.27
CA LEU A 139 -9.10 10.61 -7.48
C LEU A 139 -8.84 10.12 -8.91
N LEU A 140 -9.04 10.97 -9.92
CA LEU A 140 -8.75 10.59 -11.32
C LEU A 140 -7.26 10.30 -11.56
N LYS A 141 -6.35 11.04 -10.91
CA LYS A 141 -4.90 10.81 -11.02
C LYS A 141 -4.49 9.47 -10.42
N VAL A 142 -4.93 9.16 -9.20
CA VAL A 142 -4.61 7.86 -8.58
C VAL A 142 -5.22 6.70 -9.37
N LYS A 143 -6.46 6.83 -9.86
CA LYS A 143 -7.08 5.78 -10.70
C LYS A 143 -6.33 5.52 -12.00
N ALA A 144 -5.73 6.55 -12.60
CA ALA A 144 -4.91 6.38 -13.81
C ALA A 144 -3.62 5.59 -13.55
N MET A 145 -3.09 5.65 -12.33
CA MET A 145 -1.91 4.88 -11.92
C MET A 145 -2.26 3.44 -11.52
N ALA A 146 -3.50 3.17 -11.12
CA ALA A 146 -3.92 1.84 -10.64
C ALA A 146 -4.11 0.78 -11.74
N VAL A 147 -3.98 1.16 -13.02
CA VAL A 147 -4.06 0.25 -14.19
C VAL A 147 -2.82 -0.62 -14.27
#